data_AF-A0A2M7IHX1-F1
#
_entry.id   AF-A0A2M7IHX1-F1
#
_cell.length_a   1.000
_cell.length_b   1.000
_cell.length_c   1.000
_cell.angle_alpha   90.00
_cell.angle_beta   90.00
_cell.angle_gamma   90.00
#
_symmetry.space_group_name_H-M   'P 1'
#
loop_
_entity.id
_entity.type
_entity.pdbx_description
1 polymer ?
#
loop_
_entity_poly.entity_id
_entity_poly.type
_entity_poly.pdbx_seq_one_letter_code
_entity_poly.pdbx_strand_id
1 'polypeptide(L)'
;MDTQNIDQKQNESIVQNRRLVEILMKKVNFLRAVIYILVAGLILVTILIVSLSIFSPEVGNYFEDISHSLKPPQASLYLSPNVANYKEGDEFNMDVMVNTNGNNVVVVAAYLSYNKEQLQAISIDLTDSLFQFVAEKQIISQDGKIKITIGKPTPGINTNAGKVATIRFKAIKEINPESENISFDFTQGSSLFSGVFVDDKQGTNALNKTSGAKIFID
;
A
#
# COMPACT_ATOMS: atom_id res chain seq x y z
N MET A 1 26.20 -104.56 17.69
CA MET A 1 26.85 -103.38 18.31
C MET A 1 26.78 -102.12 17.43
N ASP A 2 26.20 -102.20 16.21
CA ASP A 2 26.17 -101.06 15.26
C ASP A 2 24.94 -100.15 15.35
N THR A 3 23.82 -100.60 15.93
CA THR A 3 22.56 -99.82 15.92
C THR A 3 22.61 -98.57 16.80
N GLN A 4 23.24 -98.65 17.98
CA GLN A 4 23.33 -97.50 18.91
C GLN A 4 24.19 -96.34 18.38
N ASN A 5 25.18 -96.62 17.53
CA ASN A 5 26.05 -95.60 16.93
C ASN A 5 25.33 -94.83 15.79
N ILE A 6 24.40 -95.51 15.10
CA ILE A 6 23.57 -94.90 14.05
C ILE A 6 22.55 -93.94 14.68
N ASP A 7 21.91 -94.35 15.78
CA ASP A 7 20.92 -93.52 16.49
C ASP A 7 21.53 -92.23 17.08
N GLN A 8 22.75 -92.32 17.61
CA GLN A 8 23.46 -91.16 18.14
C GLN A 8 23.82 -90.14 17.05
N LYS A 9 24.37 -90.60 15.92
CA LYS A 9 24.71 -89.72 14.78
C LYS A 9 23.46 -89.07 14.17
N GLN A 10 22.36 -89.80 14.08
CA GLN A 10 21.08 -89.23 13.64
C GLN A 10 20.59 -88.15 14.61
N ASN A 11 20.65 -88.37 15.92
CA ASN A 11 20.23 -87.39 16.91
C ASN A 11 21.11 -86.12 16.89
N GLU A 12 22.42 -86.26 16.74
CA GLU A 12 23.35 -85.13 16.58
C GLU A 12 23.05 -84.31 15.31
N SER A 13 22.75 -84.98 14.19
CA SER A 13 22.36 -84.31 12.95
C SER A 13 21.04 -83.53 13.08
N ILE A 14 20.08 -84.06 13.83
CA ILE A 14 18.79 -83.39 14.12
C ILE A 14 19.01 -82.14 14.97
N VAL A 15 19.87 -82.24 16.00
CA VAL A 15 20.20 -81.10 16.86
C VAL A 15 20.94 -80.00 16.08
N GLN A 16 21.88 -80.37 15.20
CA GLN A 16 22.57 -79.42 14.31
C GLN A 16 21.59 -78.74 13.36
N ASN A 17 20.69 -79.49 12.72
CA ASN A 17 19.69 -78.95 11.82
C ASN A 17 18.72 -77.99 12.54
N ARG A 18 18.31 -78.30 13.79
CA ARG A 18 17.49 -77.38 14.60
C ARG A 18 18.22 -76.08 14.90
N ARG A 19 19.51 -76.14 15.28
CA ARG A 19 20.33 -74.94 15.51
C ARG A 19 20.50 -74.10 14.24
N LEU A 20 20.69 -74.74 13.09
CA LEU A 20 20.76 -74.06 11.79
C LEU A 20 19.44 -73.35 11.46
N VAL A 21 18.30 -74.01 11.66
CA VAL A 21 16.98 -73.41 11.46
C VAL A 21 16.77 -72.22 12.39
N GLU A 22 17.15 -72.30 13.67
CA GLU A 22 17.06 -71.16 14.59
C GLU A 22 17.92 -69.96 14.14
N ILE A 23 19.15 -70.21 13.68
CA ILE A 23 20.03 -69.17 13.15
C ILE A 23 19.45 -68.54 11.89
N LEU A 24 18.94 -69.36 10.97
CA LEU A 24 18.32 -68.90 9.73
C LEU A 24 17.06 -68.08 10.01
N MET A 25 16.20 -68.52 10.94
CA MET A 25 15.00 -67.80 11.35
C MET A 25 15.33 -66.45 11.98
N LYS A 26 16.37 -66.36 12.81
CA LYS A 26 16.87 -65.08 13.35
C LYS A 26 17.34 -64.13 12.24
N LYS A 27 18.10 -64.63 11.25
CA LYS A 27 18.55 -63.82 10.10
C LYS A 27 17.40 -63.34 9.22
N VAL A 28 16.40 -64.20 8.96
CA VAL A 28 15.21 -63.84 8.18
C VAL A 28 14.39 -62.78 8.89
N ASN A 29 14.18 -62.91 10.21
CA ASN A 29 13.45 -61.93 10.99
C ASN A 29 14.20 -60.59 11.07
N PHE A 30 15.53 -60.64 11.18
CA PHE A 30 16.37 -59.44 11.10
C PHE A 30 16.25 -58.75 9.73
N LEU A 31 16.32 -59.51 8.63
CA LEU A 31 16.18 -58.97 7.28
C LEU A 31 14.80 -58.33 7.05
N ARG A 32 13.73 -58.95 7.55
CA ARG A 32 12.36 -58.38 7.50
C ARG A 32 12.28 -57.07 8.28
N ALA A 33 12.88 -56.98 9.47
CA ALA A 33 12.91 -55.76 10.25
C ALA A 33 13.64 -54.62 9.52
N VAL A 34 14.77 -54.91 8.88
CA VAL A 34 15.51 -53.95 8.05
C VAL A 34 14.65 -53.45 6.88
N ILE A 35 13.96 -54.36 6.17
CA ILE A 35 13.05 -54.00 5.08
C ILE A 35 11.92 -53.08 5.57
N TYR A 36 11.29 -53.39 6.71
CA TYR A 36 10.23 -52.54 7.27
C TYR A 36 10.71 -51.14 7.64
N ILE A 37 11.91 -51.02 8.21
CA ILE A 37 12.51 -49.72 8.54
C ILE A 37 12.76 -48.89 7.27
N LEU A 38 13.28 -49.50 6.20
CA LEU A 38 13.51 -48.82 4.93
C LEU A 38 12.21 -48.35 4.28
N VAL A 39 11.16 -49.19 4.30
CA VAL A 39 9.84 -48.82 3.77
C VAL A 39 9.20 -47.69 4.57
N ALA A 40 9.27 -47.75 5.91
CA ALA A 40 8.76 -46.69 6.77
C ALA A 40 9.51 -45.36 6.56
N GLY A 41 10.83 -45.41 6.37
CA GLY A 41 11.65 -44.25 6.02
C GLY A 41 11.26 -43.63 4.69
N LEU A 42 11.03 -44.44 3.65
CA LEU A 42 10.55 -43.97 2.34
C LEU A 42 9.18 -43.28 2.47
N ILE A 43 8.24 -43.87 3.21
CA ILE A 43 6.91 -43.28 3.44
C ILE A 43 7.05 -41.92 4.13
N LEU A 44 7.87 -41.81 5.18
CA LEU A 44 8.10 -40.53 5.87
C LEU A 44 8.69 -39.46 4.95
N VAL A 45 9.66 -39.83 4.10
CA VAL A 45 10.24 -38.90 3.12
C VAL A 45 9.19 -38.43 2.12
N THR A 46 8.33 -39.34 1.62
CA THR A 46 7.24 -38.94 0.71
C THR A 46 6.23 -37.99 1.37
N ILE A 47 5.86 -38.24 2.63
CA ILE A 47 4.97 -37.36 3.39
C ILE A 47 5.62 -35.98 3.56
N LEU A 48 6.91 -35.92 3.88
CA LEU A 48 7.64 -34.66 4.03
C LEU A 48 7.68 -33.85 2.72
N ILE A 49 7.96 -34.51 1.58
CA ILE A 49 7.98 -33.85 0.26
C ILE A 49 6.60 -33.30 -0.10
N VAL A 50 5.53 -34.07 0.12
CA VAL A 50 4.15 -33.63 -0.14
C VAL A 50 3.77 -32.46 0.80
N SER A 51 4.19 -32.52 2.07
CA SER A 51 3.92 -31.46 3.05
C SER A 51 4.63 -30.15 2.68
N LEU A 52 5.86 -30.23 2.19
CA LEU A 52 6.59 -29.08 1.63
C LEU A 52 5.94 -28.53 0.36
N SER A 53 5.33 -29.40 -0.46
CA SER A 53 4.67 -28.99 -1.70
C SER A 53 3.34 -28.26 -1.43
N ILE A 54 2.61 -28.64 -0.38
CA ILE A 54 1.36 -27.96 0.04
C ILE A 54 1.67 -26.65 0.78
N PHE A 55 2.85 -26.53 1.39
CA PHE A 55 3.37 -25.27 1.95
C PHE A 55 4.19 -24.48 0.92
N SER A 56 3.70 -24.38 -0.31
CA SER A 56 4.09 -23.27 -1.18
C SER A 56 3.10 -22.14 -0.88
N PRO A 57 3.45 -21.09 -0.12
CA PRO A 57 2.64 -19.89 -0.18
C PRO A 57 2.53 -19.50 -1.64
N GLU A 58 1.35 -19.07 -2.09
CA GLU A 58 1.16 -18.41 -3.37
C GLU A 58 2.13 -17.20 -3.46
N VAL A 59 3.36 -17.45 -3.89
CA VAL A 59 4.26 -16.46 -4.47
C VAL A 59 4.11 -16.51 -6.00
N GLY A 60 2.91 -16.86 -6.47
CA GLY A 60 2.48 -16.58 -7.83
C GLY A 60 1.84 -15.20 -7.84
N ASN A 61 2.47 -14.26 -8.55
CA ASN A 61 1.97 -12.93 -8.94
C ASN A 61 2.37 -11.71 -8.09
N TYR A 62 3.25 -11.82 -7.10
CA TYR A 62 3.82 -10.60 -6.46
C TYR A 62 4.92 -9.92 -7.29
N PHE A 63 5.38 -10.53 -8.38
CA PHE A 63 6.48 -9.99 -9.19
C PHE A 63 6.05 -9.40 -10.54
N GLU A 64 4.77 -9.46 -10.92
CA GLU A 64 4.29 -8.79 -12.14
C GLU A 64 4.05 -7.28 -11.92
N ASP A 65 3.89 -6.83 -10.67
CA ASP A 65 3.51 -5.43 -10.35
C ASP A 65 4.70 -4.50 -10.03
N ILE A 66 5.95 -4.99 -10.03
CA ILE A 66 7.14 -4.16 -9.68
C ILE A 66 7.68 -3.41 -10.91
N SER A 67 7.08 -3.60 -12.09
CA SER A 67 7.47 -2.90 -13.33
C SER A 67 6.54 -1.74 -13.70
N HIS A 68 5.41 -1.57 -13.00
CA HIS A 68 4.55 -0.41 -13.14
C HIS A 68 5.13 0.79 -12.35
N SER A 69 6.02 1.52 -13.03
CA SER A 69 6.57 2.82 -12.63
C SER A 69 7.47 2.84 -11.40
N LEU A 70 8.79 2.69 -11.62
CA LEU A 70 9.84 3.13 -10.69
C LEU A 70 9.79 4.64 -10.37
N LYS A 71 8.91 5.40 -11.03
CA LYS A 71 8.69 6.81 -10.74
C LYS A 71 7.56 6.93 -9.71
N PRO A 72 7.79 7.61 -8.57
CA PRO A 72 6.71 7.86 -7.61
C PRO A 72 5.57 8.61 -8.30
N PRO A 73 4.30 8.33 -7.93
CA PRO A 73 3.17 9.04 -8.51
C PRO A 73 3.33 10.55 -8.27
N GLN A 74 2.86 11.34 -9.22
CA GLN A 74 3.01 12.79 -9.22
C GLN A 74 1.65 13.44 -9.40
N ALA A 75 1.43 14.58 -8.76
CA ALA A 75 0.24 15.38 -8.85
C ALA A 75 0.57 16.81 -8.42
N SER A 76 -0.24 17.77 -8.85
CA SER A 76 -0.06 19.16 -8.45
C SER A 76 -1.36 19.81 -8.03
N LEU A 77 -1.28 20.67 -7.03
CA LEU A 77 -2.35 21.60 -6.67
C LEU A 77 -2.02 23.01 -7.16
N TYR A 78 -3.03 23.74 -7.61
CA TYR A 78 -2.84 25.13 -8.02
C TYR A 78 -4.09 25.97 -7.79
N LEU A 79 -3.91 27.28 -7.65
CA LEU A 79 -5.00 28.24 -7.55
C LEU A 79 -5.31 28.85 -8.91
N SER A 80 -6.59 29.10 -9.17
CA SER A 80 -7.07 29.75 -10.39
C SER A 80 -8.10 30.84 -10.06
N PRO A 81 -7.89 32.10 -10.48
CA PRO A 81 -6.71 32.60 -11.18
C PRO A 81 -5.46 32.57 -10.28
N ASN A 82 -4.28 32.34 -10.87
CA ASN A 82 -3.00 32.42 -10.16
C ASN A 82 -2.45 33.85 -10.11
N VAL A 83 -2.97 34.76 -10.93
CA VAL A 83 -2.67 36.20 -10.90
C VAL A 83 -3.96 36.96 -11.19
N ALA A 84 -4.29 37.94 -10.36
CA ALA A 84 -5.42 38.84 -10.59
C ALA A 84 -5.23 40.16 -9.84
N ASN A 85 -5.94 41.19 -10.29
CA ASN A 85 -5.98 42.51 -9.65
C ASN A 85 -7.43 42.78 -9.22
N TYR A 86 -7.59 43.26 -7.99
CA TYR A 86 -8.87 43.67 -7.41
C TYR A 86 -8.72 45.03 -6.73
N LYS A 87 -9.83 45.58 -6.26
CA LYS A 87 -9.84 46.80 -5.45
C LYS A 87 -10.14 46.48 -3.99
N GLU A 88 -9.73 47.36 -3.09
CA GLU A 88 -10.14 47.26 -1.69
C GLU A 88 -11.68 47.16 -1.58
N GLY A 89 -12.15 46.18 -0.82
CA GLY A 89 -13.57 45.89 -0.63
C GLY A 89 -14.17 44.89 -1.61
N ASP A 90 -13.51 44.58 -2.74
CA ASP A 90 -13.99 43.60 -3.70
C ASP A 90 -14.12 42.20 -3.09
N GLU A 91 -15.16 41.48 -3.50
CA GLU A 91 -15.28 40.04 -3.29
C GLU A 91 -14.92 39.30 -4.58
N PHE A 92 -14.10 38.26 -4.46
CA PHE A 92 -13.66 37.47 -5.61
C PHE A 92 -13.58 35.98 -5.27
N ASN A 93 -13.67 35.16 -6.32
CA ASN A 93 -13.59 33.71 -6.22
C ASN A 93 -12.20 33.23 -6.64
N MET A 94 -11.76 32.18 -5.97
CA MET A 94 -10.52 31.48 -6.26
C MET A 94 -10.76 29.97 -6.23
N ASP A 95 -10.57 29.33 -7.37
CA ASP A 95 -10.70 27.89 -7.49
C ASP A 95 -9.43 27.20 -7.01
N VAL A 96 -9.60 26.19 -6.15
CA VAL A 96 -8.57 25.21 -5.82
C VAL A 96 -8.66 24.09 -6.84
N MET A 97 -7.56 23.84 -7.54
CA MET A 97 -7.49 22.89 -8.64
C MET A 97 -6.49 21.78 -8.36
N VAL A 98 -6.77 20.59 -8.89
CA VAL A 98 -5.86 19.44 -8.89
C VAL A 98 -5.57 18.98 -10.32
N ASN A 99 -4.30 18.72 -10.62
CA ASN A 99 -3.88 17.94 -11.76
C ASN A 99 -3.33 16.61 -11.21
N THR A 100 -3.97 15.50 -11.57
CA THR A 100 -3.63 14.16 -11.09
C THR A 100 -2.48 13.53 -11.87
N ASN A 101 -2.04 14.18 -12.96
CA ASN A 101 -0.94 13.77 -13.83
C ASN A 101 -1.05 12.29 -14.25
N GLY A 102 -2.25 11.87 -14.61
CA GLY A 102 -2.55 10.50 -15.05
C GLY A 102 -2.83 9.50 -13.94
N ASN A 103 -2.72 9.88 -12.66
CA ASN A 103 -3.03 9.00 -11.54
C ASN A 103 -4.53 9.04 -11.20
N ASN A 104 -5.07 7.92 -10.70
CA ASN A 104 -6.36 7.89 -10.04
C ASN A 104 -6.18 8.40 -8.61
N VAL A 105 -6.85 9.50 -8.25
CA VAL A 105 -6.76 10.17 -6.95
C VAL A 105 -8.04 9.98 -6.16
N VAL A 106 -7.92 9.52 -4.92
CA VAL A 106 -9.07 9.28 -4.02
C VAL A 106 -9.27 10.40 -3.00
N VAL A 107 -8.21 11.12 -2.63
CA VAL A 107 -8.28 12.20 -1.62
C VAL A 107 -7.41 13.38 -2.02
N VAL A 108 -7.92 14.59 -1.80
CA VAL A 108 -7.16 15.83 -1.85
C VAL A 108 -7.28 16.53 -0.50
N ALA A 109 -6.13 16.84 0.10
CA ALA A 109 -5.98 17.77 1.20
C ALA A 109 -5.35 19.06 0.65
N ALA A 110 -6.10 20.15 0.64
CA ALA A 110 -5.64 21.48 0.22
C ALA A 110 -5.67 22.41 1.43
N TYR A 111 -4.49 22.68 1.98
CA TYR A 111 -4.30 23.60 3.10
C TYR A 111 -3.65 24.87 2.59
N LEU A 112 -4.28 26.01 2.82
CA LEU A 112 -3.86 27.30 2.29
C LEU A 112 -3.55 28.27 3.42
N SER A 113 -2.60 29.15 3.14
CA SER A 113 -2.24 30.31 3.93
C SER A 113 -2.52 31.60 3.17
N TYR A 114 -3.00 32.61 3.89
CA TYR A 114 -3.16 33.98 3.39
C TYR A 114 -2.90 35.00 4.50
N ASN A 115 -2.56 36.24 4.14
CA ASN A 115 -2.46 37.31 5.13
C ASN A 115 -3.86 37.82 5.52
N LYS A 116 -4.30 37.48 6.74
CA LYS A 116 -5.61 37.88 7.29
C LYS A 116 -5.81 39.39 7.47
N GLU A 117 -4.73 40.18 7.49
CA GLU A 117 -4.81 41.64 7.57
C GLU A 117 -5.12 42.29 6.21
N GLN A 118 -4.91 41.56 5.12
CA GLN A 118 -5.08 42.05 3.75
C GLN A 118 -6.22 41.35 3.01
N LEU A 119 -6.51 40.10 3.37
CA LEU A 119 -7.55 39.28 2.77
C LEU A 119 -8.42 38.65 3.85
N GLN A 120 -9.71 38.49 3.56
CA GLN A 120 -10.64 37.73 4.39
C GLN A 120 -11.22 36.59 3.55
N ALA A 121 -11.02 35.34 3.98
CA ALA A 121 -11.75 34.21 3.43
C ALA A 121 -13.20 34.22 3.97
N ILE A 122 -14.18 34.29 3.08
CA ILE A 122 -15.61 34.39 3.41
C ILE A 122 -16.25 33.01 3.45
N SER A 123 -16.02 32.19 2.41
CA SER A 123 -16.69 30.89 2.28
C SER A 123 -15.90 29.92 1.42
N ILE A 124 -16.23 28.63 1.59
CA ILE A 124 -15.76 27.53 0.76
C ILE A 124 -16.99 26.91 0.10
N ASP A 125 -17.01 26.86 -1.22
CA ASP A 125 -18.05 26.23 -2.03
C ASP A 125 -17.49 24.95 -2.68
N LEU A 126 -18.28 23.88 -2.63
CA LEU A 126 -17.93 22.55 -3.15
C LEU A 126 -18.90 22.09 -4.25
N THR A 127 -19.83 22.93 -4.69
CA THR A 127 -20.93 22.57 -5.61
C THR A 127 -20.43 21.93 -6.90
N ASP A 128 -19.33 22.46 -7.46
CA ASP A 128 -18.72 21.97 -8.70
C ASP A 128 -17.49 21.08 -8.47
N SER A 129 -17.31 20.56 -7.25
CA SER A 129 -16.18 19.70 -6.93
C SER A 129 -16.30 18.33 -7.61
N LEU A 130 -15.17 17.79 -8.07
CA LEU A 130 -15.11 16.40 -8.55
C LEU A 130 -15.13 15.36 -7.42
N PHE A 131 -14.97 15.81 -6.17
CA PHE A 131 -14.96 14.98 -4.97
C PHE A 131 -16.26 15.17 -4.18
N GLN A 132 -16.76 14.10 -3.56
CA GLN A 132 -18.11 14.07 -2.99
C GLN A 132 -18.11 13.95 -1.45
N PHE A 133 -17.06 13.38 -0.88
CA PHE A 133 -16.95 13.17 0.56
C PHE A 133 -16.10 14.25 1.18
N VAL A 134 -16.61 14.88 2.23
CA VAL A 134 -15.93 15.98 2.92
C VAL A 134 -15.46 15.49 4.29
N ALA A 135 -14.15 15.43 4.47
CA ALA A 135 -13.53 15.14 5.77
C ALA A 135 -13.21 16.43 6.53
N GLU A 136 -12.79 17.48 5.82
CA GLU A 136 -12.49 18.78 6.41
C GLU A 136 -12.91 19.91 5.46
N LYS A 137 -13.52 20.96 6.02
CA LYS A 137 -13.92 22.18 5.33
C LYS A 137 -13.95 23.30 6.36
N GLN A 138 -12.84 24.00 6.55
CA GLN A 138 -12.69 24.98 7.62
C GLN A 138 -11.93 26.22 7.16
N ILE A 139 -12.41 27.40 7.58
CA ILE A 139 -11.66 28.65 7.56
C ILE A 139 -11.26 28.95 9.02
N ILE A 140 -9.97 29.14 9.25
CA ILE A 140 -9.38 29.48 10.55
C ILE A 140 -8.90 30.92 10.44
N SER A 141 -9.84 31.87 10.48
CA SER A 141 -9.59 33.27 10.15
C SER A 141 -8.55 33.93 11.05
N GLN A 142 -8.45 33.50 12.31
CA GLN A 142 -7.47 34.02 13.26
C GLN A 142 -6.03 33.68 12.89
N ASP A 143 -5.81 32.65 12.07
CA ASP A 143 -4.47 32.21 11.65
C ASP A 143 -4.22 32.46 10.15
N GLY A 144 -5.22 32.98 9.42
CA GLY A 144 -5.14 33.13 7.97
C GLY A 144 -5.02 31.78 7.26
N LYS A 145 -5.71 30.75 7.76
CA LYS A 145 -5.64 29.38 7.22
C LYS A 145 -6.97 28.91 6.67
N ILE A 146 -6.90 28.10 5.63
CA ILE A 146 -8.04 27.37 5.06
C ILE A 146 -7.64 25.91 4.97
N LYS A 147 -8.52 25.01 5.42
CA LYS A 147 -8.30 23.57 5.33
C LYS A 147 -9.46 22.88 4.63
N ILE A 148 -9.14 22.15 3.57
CA ILE A 148 -10.09 21.40 2.77
C ILE A 148 -9.54 20.00 2.58
N THR A 149 -10.22 18.99 3.11
CA THR A 149 -9.90 17.58 2.85
C THR A 149 -11.13 16.90 2.31
N ILE A 150 -11.07 16.49 1.04
CA ILE A 150 -12.19 15.90 0.32
C ILE A 150 -11.76 14.65 -0.45
N GLY A 151 -12.70 13.74 -0.66
CA GLY A 151 -12.42 12.46 -1.29
C GLY A 151 -13.53 11.93 -2.19
N LYS A 152 -13.15 10.91 -2.95
CA LYS A 152 -14.01 10.10 -3.81
C LYS A 152 -13.53 8.65 -3.69
N PRO A 153 -14.42 7.68 -3.41
CA PRO A 153 -14.07 6.27 -3.41
C PRO A 153 -13.47 5.79 -4.74
N THR A 154 -12.80 4.64 -4.71
CA THR A 154 -12.32 3.91 -5.89
C THR A 154 -13.42 3.84 -6.96
N PRO A 155 -13.12 4.15 -8.26
CA PRO A 155 -11.79 4.23 -8.87
C PRO A 155 -11.11 5.62 -8.82
N GLY A 156 -11.52 6.52 -7.92
CA GLY A 156 -10.92 7.86 -7.81
C GLY A 156 -11.24 8.80 -8.98
N ILE A 157 -10.49 9.90 -9.08
CA ILE A 157 -10.55 10.89 -10.17
C ILE A 157 -9.21 10.90 -10.93
N ASN A 158 -9.26 10.95 -12.25
CA ASN A 158 -8.11 11.17 -13.12
C ASN A 158 -8.38 12.36 -14.03
N THR A 159 -7.66 13.46 -13.86
CA THR A 159 -7.91 14.72 -14.56
C THR A 159 -6.66 15.60 -14.62
N ASN A 160 -6.53 16.37 -15.69
CA ASN A 160 -5.49 17.39 -15.80
C ASN A 160 -5.89 18.73 -15.13
N ALA A 161 -7.18 18.92 -14.85
CA ALA A 161 -7.72 20.15 -14.25
C ALA A 161 -9.05 19.84 -13.54
N GLY A 162 -8.97 19.31 -12.32
CA GLY A 162 -10.11 19.00 -11.47
C GLY A 162 -10.37 20.09 -10.46
N LYS A 163 -11.61 20.57 -10.37
CA LYS A 163 -11.99 21.49 -9.30
C LYS A 163 -12.14 20.73 -7.98
N VAL A 164 -11.45 21.22 -6.95
CA VAL A 164 -11.52 20.73 -5.57
C VAL A 164 -12.53 21.56 -4.79
N ALA A 165 -12.42 22.88 -4.86
CA ALA A 165 -13.31 23.83 -4.19
C ALA A 165 -13.22 25.21 -4.85
N THR A 166 -14.18 26.07 -4.57
CA THR A 166 -14.11 27.52 -4.82
C THR A 166 -14.07 28.23 -3.48
N ILE A 167 -13.09 29.11 -3.28
CA ILE A 167 -12.96 29.93 -2.08
C ILE A 167 -13.36 31.35 -2.44
N ARG A 168 -14.27 31.94 -1.68
CA ARG A 168 -14.60 33.35 -1.79
C ARG A 168 -13.75 34.16 -0.83
N PHE A 169 -13.05 35.16 -1.35
CA PHE A 169 -12.27 36.11 -0.57
C PHE A 169 -12.87 37.51 -0.67
N LYS A 170 -12.55 38.33 0.32
CA LYS A 170 -12.73 39.79 0.30
C LYS A 170 -11.38 40.47 0.44
N ALA A 171 -11.15 41.46 -0.42
CA ALA A 171 -10.03 42.39 -0.34
C ALA A 171 -10.24 43.35 0.84
N ILE A 172 -9.31 43.36 1.80
CA ILE A 172 -9.41 44.19 3.02
C ILE A 172 -8.49 45.40 2.96
N LYS A 173 -7.33 45.26 2.32
CA LYS A 173 -6.30 46.30 2.25
C LYS A 173 -5.45 46.12 1.00
N GLU A 174 -4.87 47.21 0.52
CA GLU A 174 -3.88 47.24 -0.56
C GLU A 174 -2.80 46.15 -0.43
N ILE A 175 -2.47 45.51 -1.56
CA ILE A 175 -1.42 44.50 -1.68
C ILE A 175 -0.69 44.68 -3.01
N ASN A 176 0.62 44.88 -2.93
CA ASN A 176 1.54 44.74 -4.06
C ASN A 176 2.56 43.64 -3.72
N PRO A 177 2.22 42.36 -3.90
CA PRO A 177 3.08 41.28 -3.45
C PRO A 177 4.27 41.08 -4.40
N GLU A 178 5.43 40.67 -3.87
CA GLU A 178 6.57 40.27 -4.71
C GLU A 178 6.45 38.80 -5.17
N SER A 179 5.85 37.94 -4.33
CA SER A 179 5.63 36.51 -4.55
C SER A 179 4.15 36.12 -4.43
N GLU A 180 3.84 34.82 -4.41
CA GLU A 180 2.50 34.32 -4.05
C GLU A 180 2.12 34.81 -2.64
N ASN A 181 0.92 35.35 -2.47
CA ASN A 181 0.35 35.86 -1.21
C ASN A 181 -0.86 35.05 -0.73
N ILE A 182 -1.29 34.07 -1.53
CA ILE A 182 -2.12 32.95 -1.11
C ILE A 182 -1.38 31.68 -1.55
N SER A 183 -0.95 30.85 -0.61
CA SER A 183 -0.06 29.72 -0.90
C SER A 183 -0.54 28.43 -0.26
N PHE A 184 -0.20 27.30 -0.86
CA PHE A 184 -0.41 26.00 -0.22
C PHE A 184 0.61 25.79 0.90
N ASP A 185 0.15 25.37 2.07
CA ASP A 185 1.00 24.76 3.07
C ASP A 185 1.45 23.41 2.50
N PHE A 186 2.70 23.33 2.07
CA PHE A 186 3.23 22.17 1.36
C PHE A 186 4.68 21.91 1.76
N THR A 187 4.97 20.65 2.08
CA THR A 187 6.32 20.11 2.18
C THR A 187 6.30 18.77 1.47
N GLN A 188 7.16 18.60 0.46
CA GLN A 188 7.18 17.39 -0.36
C GLN A 188 7.34 16.13 0.51
N GLY A 189 6.46 15.15 0.30
CA GLY A 189 6.47 13.88 1.03
C GLY A 189 5.86 13.90 2.43
N SER A 190 5.42 15.06 2.94
CA SER A 190 4.73 15.14 4.23
C SER A 190 3.22 14.91 4.09
N SER A 191 2.64 14.15 5.03
CA SER A 191 1.19 13.96 5.16
C SER A 191 0.53 14.95 6.13
N LEU A 192 1.30 15.81 6.80
CA LEU A 192 0.79 16.80 7.75
C LEU A 192 0.31 18.10 7.08
N PHE A 193 0.66 18.28 5.81
CA PHE A 193 0.37 19.46 5.00
C PHE A 193 -0.59 19.11 3.85
N SER A 194 -0.71 19.99 2.85
CA SER A 194 -1.43 19.66 1.63
C SER A 194 -0.92 18.34 1.03
N GLY A 195 -1.82 17.57 0.42
CA GLY A 195 -1.53 16.24 -0.10
C GLY A 195 -2.55 15.82 -1.16
N VAL A 196 -2.13 14.90 -2.03
CA VAL A 196 -2.97 14.30 -3.06
C VAL A 196 -2.72 12.80 -3.03
N PHE A 197 -3.70 12.00 -2.65
CA PHE A 197 -3.51 10.59 -2.33
C PHE A 197 -4.10 9.71 -3.43
N VAL A 198 -3.29 8.81 -3.97
CA VAL A 198 -3.65 7.95 -5.10
C VAL A 198 -4.41 6.70 -4.66
N ASP A 199 -5.20 6.15 -5.59
CA ASP A 199 -5.99 4.93 -5.45
C ASP A 199 -5.14 3.67 -5.63
N ASP A 200 -4.08 3.52 -4.84
CA ASP A 200 -3.11 2.41 -4.93
C ASP A 200 -3.24 1.41 -3.78
N LYS A 201 -4.37 1.47 -3.05
CA LYS A 201 -4.67 0.71 -1.81
C LYS A 201 -3.77 1.04 -0.62
N GLN A 202 -2.74 1.87 -0.79
CA GLN A 202 -1.83 2.32 0.26
C GLN A 202 -2.08 3.79 0.64
N GLY A 203 -2.70 4.56 -0.25
CA GLY A 203 -2.89 5.99 -0.08
C GLY A 203 -1.57 6.74 -0.24
N THR A 204 -0.75 6.38 -1.24
CA THR A 204 0.52 7.09 -1.46
C THR A 204 0.26 8.57 -1.78
N ASN A 205 0.98 9.47 -1.10
CA ASN A 205 0.93 10.90 -1.40
C ASN A 205 1.71 11.20 -2.69
N ALA A 206 1.00 11.62 -3.73
CA ALA A 206 1.53 11.98 -5.03
C ALA A 206 1.82 13.48 -5.18
N LEU A 207 1.46 14.34 -4.22
CA LEU A 207 1.66 15.78 -4.35
C LEU A 207 3.15 16.13 -4.39
N ASN A 208 3.62 16.62 -5.54
CA ASN A 208 5.03 16.97 -5.75
C ASN A 208 5.24 18.43 -6.19
N LYS A 209 4.17 19.15 -6.48
CA LYS A 209 4.23 20.56 -6.88
C LYS A 209 2.97 21.31 -6.44
N THR A 210 3.14 22.54 -5.99
CA THR A 210 2.04 23.48 -5.76
C THR A 210 2.28 24.79 -6.51
N SER A 211 1.22 25.53 -6.81
CA SER A 211 1.30 26.92 -7.28
C SER A 211 0.18 27.72 -6.65
N GLY A 212 0.54 28.65 -5.77
CA GLY A 212 -0.40 29.58 -5.16
C GLY A 212 -0.87 30.67 -6.12
N ALA A 213 -1.35 31.77 -5.55
CA ALA A 213 -1.81 32.93 -6.29
C ALA A 213 -1.08 34.20 -5.84
N LYS A 214 -0.88 35.10 -6.79
CA LYS A 214 -0.34 36.45 -6.62
C LYS A 214 -1.46 37.45 -6.90
N ILE A 215 -2.11 37.91 -5.85
CA ILE A 215 -3.26 38.80 -5.90
C ILE A 215 -2.83 40.22 -5.54
N PHE A 216 -3.09 41.15 -6.45
CA PHE A 216 -2.89 42.58 -6.27
C PHE A 216 -4.20 43.23 -5.80
N ILE A 217 -4.09 44.19 -4.89
CA ILE A 217 -5.21 45.01 -4.45
C ILE A 217 -4.79 46.47 -4.53
N ASP A 218 -5.52 47.25 -5.32
CA ASP A 218 -5.38 48.70 -5.49
C ASP A 218 -6.46 49.51 -4.74
#